data_AF-B2J098-F1
#
_entry.id   AF-B2J098-F1
#
_cell.length_a   1.000
_cell.length_b   1.000
_cell.length_c   1.000
_cell.angle_alpha   90.00
_cell.angle_beta   90.00
_cell.angle_gamma   90.00
#
_symmetry.space_group_name_H-M   'P 1'
#
loop_
_entity.id
_entity.type
_entity.pdbx_description
1 polymer ?
#
loop_
_entity_poly.entity_id
_entity_poly.type
_entity_poly.pdbx_seq_one_letter_code
_entity_poly.pdbx_strand_id
1 'polypeptide(L)'
;MNTQESFNLNKLKCEVAMKQALQSWQPKPQVYGMECPKCNSHLLGKHGREPDGVQRYICKNCSRIFRARPVITCNCLIPGKELRCQSCPQFQEFLDIVKQNMEELGFLSFQELQNLKVSEEGTQNAKFIADCE
;
A
#
# COMPACT_ATOMS: atom_id res chain seq x y z
N MET A 1 10.41 15.88 -30.04
CA MET A 1 9.64 14.75 -29.47
C MET A 1 8.19 14.94 -29.85
N ASN A 2 7.61 13.96 -30.53
CA ASN A 2 6.19 13.89 -30.84
C ASN A 2 5.39 13.62 -29.55
N THR A 3 4.18 14.18 -29.43
CA THR A 3 3.24 13.96 -28.33
C THR A 3 2.94 12.47 -28.09
N GLN A 4 2.97 11.65 -29.15
CA GLN A 4 2.81 10.20 -29.04
C GLN A 4 4.04 9.52 -28.42
N GLU A 5 5.24 10.00 -28.74
CA GLU A 5 6.49 9.46 -28.19
C GLU A 5 6.63 9.77 -26.71
N SER A 6 6.29 11.00 -26.30
CA SER A 6 6.28 11.39 -24.88
C SER A 6 5.26 10.60 -24.07
N PHE A 7 4.07 10.38 -24.63
CA PHE A 7 3.05 9.53 -24.02
C PHE A 7 3.54 8.08 -23.85
N ASN A 8 4.09 7.48 -24.91
CA ASN A 8 4.61 6.12 -24.87
C ASN A 8 5.78 5.96 -23.88
N LEU A 9 6.66 6.95 -23.83
CA LEU A 9 7.78 6.98 -22.88
C LEU A 9 7.27 7.05 -21.43
N ASN A 10 6.34 7.95 -21.13
CA ASN A 10 5.76 8.06 -19.79
C ASN A 10 4.99 6.79 -19.40
N LYS A 11 4.27 6.18 -20.33
CA LYS A 11 3.60 4.89 -20.11
C LYS A 11 4.62 3.81 -19.72
N LEU A 12 5.73 3.69 -20.46
CA LEU A 12 6.76 2.70 -20.17
C LEU A 12 7.44 2.96 -18.82
N LYS A 13 7.71 4.23 -18.48
CA LYS A 13 8.22 4.62 -17.15
C LYS A 13 7.28 4.16 -16.03
N CYS A 14 5.97 4.43 -16.16
CA CYS A 14 4.98 3.98 -15.18
C CYS A 14 4.96 2.45 -15.04
N GLU A 15 5.01 1.71 -16.15
CA GLU A 15 5.03 0.24 -16.12
C GLU A 15 6.25 -0.31 -15.36
N VAL A 16 7.45 0.22 -15.64
CA VAL A 16 8.69 -0.19 -14.98
C VAL A 16 8.68 0.22 -13.50
N ALA A 17 8.29 1.46 -13.18
CA ALA A 17 8.22 1.95 -11.81
C ALA A 17 7.28 1.11 -10.93
N MET A 18 6.11 0.73 -11.47
CA MET A 18 5.16 -0.13 -10.75
C MET A 18 5.71 -1.53 -10.54
N LYS A 19 6.39 -2.13 -11.53
CA LYS A 19 7.03 -3.45 -11.38
C LYS A 19 8.12 -3.41 -10.31
N GLN A 20 9.01 -2.42 -10.35
CA GLN A 20 10.05 -2.22 -9.35
C GLN A 20 9.48 -2.02 -7.95
N ALA A 21 8.43 -1.22 -7.83
CA ALA A 21 7.74 -1.01 -6.55
C ALA A 21 7.17 -2.32 -6.02
N LEU A 22 6.57 -3.17 -6.87
CA LEU A 22 6.05 -4.47 -6.47
C LEU A 22 7.15 -5.47 -6.07
N GLN A 23 8.37 -5.34 -6.60
CA GLN A 23 9.50 -6.21 -6.21
C GLN A 23 10.03 -5.87 -4.81
N SER A 24 10.11 -4.58 -4.47
CA SER A 24 10.52 -4.12 -3.15
C SER A 24 9.36 -4.08 -2.15
N TRP A 25 8.12 -4.23 -2.62
CA TRP A 25 6.92 -4.21 -1.79
C TRP A 25 6.87 -5.41 -0.84
N GLN A 26 6.79 -5.10 0.46
CA GLN A 26 6.52 -6.08 1.49
C GLN A 26 5.12 -5.80 2.06
N PRO A 27 4.08 -6.53 1.60
CA PRO A 27 2.73 -6.34 2.12
C PRO A 27 2.71 -6.72 3.60
N LYS A 28 2.19 -5.82 4.43
CA LYS A 28 2.01 -6.07 5.86
C LYS A 28 0.52 -6.04 6.13
N PRO A 29 -0.15 -7.21 6.22
CA PRO A 29 -1.53 -7.27 6.65
C PRO A 29 -1.67 -6.56 7.99
N GLN A 30 -2.27 -5.38 7.98
CA GLN A 30 -2.37 -4.52 9.14
C GLN A 30 -3.83 -4.20 9.43
N VAL A 31 -4.14 -4.25 10.72
CA VAL A 31 -5.43 -3.84 11.24
C VAL A 31 -5.31 -2.39 11.69
N TYR A 32 -5.94 -1.51 10.94
CA TYR A 32 -6.03 -0.09 11.26
C TYR A 32 -7.26 0.19 12.13
N GLY A 33 -7.21 1.28 12.90
CA GLY A 33 -8.34 1.73 13.73
C GLY A 33 -8.38 1.21 15.17
N MET A 34 -7.21 0.93 15.74
CA MET A 34 -7.04 0.66 17.18
C MET A 34 -6.62 1.90 17.98
N GLU A 35 -6.75 3.09 17.40
CA GLU A 35 -6.27 4.34 17.98
C GLU A 35 -7.40 5.21 18.50
N CYS A 36 -7.09 6.04 19.49
CA CYS A 36 -8.03 7.03 19.98
C CYS A 36 -8.27 8.12 18.92
N PRO A 37 -9.53 8.42 18.54
CA PRO A 37 -9.84 9.43 17.52
C PRO A 37 -9.54 10.88 17.95
N LYS A 38 -9.01 11.10 19.15
CA LYS A 38 -8.60 12.44 19.64
C LYS A 38 -7.08 12.62 19.62
N CYS A 39 -6.32 11.58 19.99
CA CYS A 39 -4.88 11.71 20.26
C CYS A 39 -4.04 10.59 19.60
N ASN A 40 -4.65 9.77 18.75
CA ASN A 40 -4.02 8.64 18.05
C ASN A 40 -3.31 7.63 18.98
N SER A 41 -3.64 7.62 20.27
CA SER A 41 -3.04 6.66 21.21
C SER A 41 -3.65 5.27 21.04
N HIS A 42 -2.80 4.25 21.02
CA HIS A 42 -3.20 2.84 20.97
C HIS A 42 -3.60 2.28 22.36
N LEU A 43 -3.49 3.08 23.43
CA LEU A 43 -3.78 2.65 24.80
C LEU A 43 -5.29 2.67 25.08
N LEU A 44 -6.02 1.70 24.54
CA LEU A 44 -7.48 1.60 24.67
C LEU A 44 -7.90 0.53 25.70
N GLY A 45 -8.80 0.88 26.60
CA GLY A 45 -9.48 -0.02 27.53
C GLY A 45 -10.96 -0.22 27.20
N LYS A 46 -11.57 -1.26 27.76
CA LYS A 46 -13.04 -1.45 27.75
C LYS A 46 -13.69 -0.54 28.80
N HIS A 47 -14.84 0.04 28.49
CA HIS A 47 -15.59 0.95 29.38
C HIS A 47 -17.07 0.55 29.48
N GLY A 48 -17.32 -0.69 29.91
CA GLY A 48 -18.67 -1.22 30.04
C GLY A 48 -19.44 -1.34 28.72
N ARG A 49 -20.73 -1.59 28.80
CA ARG A 49 -21.63 -1.72 27.65
C ARG A 49 -22.76 -0.69 27.74
N GLU A 50 -23.34 -0.36 26.61
CA GLU A 50 -24.57 0.43 26.52
C GLU A 50 -25.80 -0.44 26.78
N PRO A 51 -26.99 0.17 27.02
CA PRO A 51 -28.22 -0.58 27.26
C PRO A 51 -28.60 -1.54 26.12
N ASP A 52 -28.19 -1.22 24.88
CA ASP A 52 -28.34 -2.06 23.69
C ASP A 52 -27.28 -3.17 23.57
N GLY A 53 -26.34 -3.26 24.53
CA GLY A 53 -25.26 -4.24 24.57
C GLY A 53 -23.99 -3.84 23.84
N VAL A 54 -23.93 -2.66 23.19
CA VAL A 54 -22.73 -2.22 22.46
C VAL A 54 -21.56 -1.93 23.43
N GLN A 55 -20.38 -2.49 23.13
CA GLN A 55 -19.17 -2.31 23.94
C GLN A 55 -18.59 -0.91 23.76
N ARG A 56 -18.49 -0.14 24.84
CA ARG A 56 -17.79 1.16 24.85
C ARG A 56 -16.31 0.99 25.12
N TYR A 57 -15.50 1.92 24.60
CA TYR A 57 -14.06 1.97 24.79
C TYR A 57 -13.63 3.28 25.40
N ILE A 58 -12.53 3.27 26.16
CA ILE A 58 -11.91 4.45 26.75
C ILE A 58 -10.44 4.53 26.36
N CYS A 59 -9.98 5.69 25.90
CA CYS A 59 -8.55 5.95 25.73
C CYS A 59 -7.91 6.25 27.07
N LYS A 60 -6.87 5.51 27.46
CA LYS A 60 -6.16 5.71 28.73
C LYS A 60 -5.29 6.98 28.75
N ASN A 61 -4.92 7.51 27.59
CA ASN A 61 -4.09 8.71 27.50
C ASN A 61 -4.92 10.00 27.64
N CYS A 62 -6.05 10.11 26.92
CA CYS A 62 -6.87 11.33 26.91
C CYS A 62 -8.25 11.16 27.55
N SER A 63 -8.52 10.01 28.18
CA SER A 63 -9.77 9.66 28.89
C SER A 63 -11.06 9.75 28.07
N ARG A 64 -10.96 9.78 26.73
CA ARG A 64 -12.13 9.88 25.84
C ARG A 64 -12.83 8.54 25.71
N ILE A 65 -14.16 8.54 25.82
CA ILE A 65 -15.03 7.37 25.65
C ILE A 65 -15.66 7.39 24.25
N PHE A 66 -15.76 6.24 23.59
CA PHE A 66 -16.37 6.11 22.26
C PHE A 66 -17.00 4.72 22.05
N ARG A 67 -18.01 4.66 21.17
CA ARG A 67 -18.88 3.48 20.96
C ARG A 67 -18.30 2.42 20.04
N ALA A 68 -17.59 2.80 18.98
CA ALA A 68 -17.13 1.85 17.95
C ALA A 68 -15.67 2.07 17.61
N ARG A 69 -14.94 0.95 17.43
CA ARG A 69 -13.64 0.93 16.77
C ARG A 69 -13.89 0.65 15.28
N PRO A 70 -13.57 1.57 14.35
CA PRO A 70 -13.60 1.26 12.94
C PRO A 70 -12.39 0.36 12.63
N VAL A 71 -12.58 -0.94 12.74
CA VAL A 71 -11.52 -1.91 12.41
C VAL A 71 -11.46 -2.02 10.89
N ILE A 72 -10.37 -1.54 10.31
CA ILE A 72 -10.10 -1.70 8.88
C ILE A 72 -8.99 -2.72 8.76
N THR A 73 -9.32 -3.93 8.31
CA THR A 73 -8.33 -4.96 8.01
C THR A 73 -7.91 -4.82 6.56
N CYS A 74 -6.63 -4.50 6.33
CA CYS A 74 -6.05 -4.39 5.00
C CYS A 74 -5.23 -5.62 4.68
N ASN A 75 -5.82 -6.57 3.94
CA ASN A 75 -5.15 -7.77 3.44
C ASN A 75 -4.79 -7.60 1.95
N CYS A 76 -4.21 -6.46 1.60
CA CYS A 76 -3.94 -6.08 0.22
C CYS A 76 -2.51 -6.45 -0.18
N LEU A 77 -2.35 -7.66 -0.72
CA LEU A 77 -1.05 -8.14 -1.23
C LEU A 77 -0.55 -7.27 -2.39
N ILE A 78 -1.47 -6.86 -3.27
CA ILE A 78 -1.21 -5.92 -4.36
C ILE A 78 -2.08 -4.68 -4.13
N PRO A 79 -1.48 -3.52 -3.83
CA PRO A 79 -2.24 -2.29 -3.57
C PRO A 79 -3.04 -1.84 -4.79
N GLY A 80 -4.28 -1.40 -4.59
CA GLY A 80 -5.17 -0.92 -5.67
C GLY A 80 -5.85 -2.00 -6.55
N LYS A 81 -5.52 -3.30 -6.38
CA LYS A 81 -6.18 -4.39 -7.13
C LYS A 81 -7.68 -4.48 -6.89
N GLU A 82 -8.10 -4.19 -5.66
CA GLU A 82 -9.50 -4.14 -5.25
C GLU A 82 -9.84 -2.73 -4.76
N LEU A 83 -11.07 -2.27 -4.98
CA LEU A 83 -11.50 -0.92 -4.57
C LEU A 83 -11.27 -0.66 -3.07
N ARG A 84 -11.50 -1.67 -2.22
CA ARG A 84 -11.25 -1.57 -0.77
C ARG A 84 -9.79 -1.30 -0.41
N CYS A 85 -8.85 -1.69 -1.27
CA CYS A 85 -7.42 -1.49 -1.03
C CYS A 85 -6.97 -0.05 -1.28
N GLN A 86 -7.74 0.75 -2.00
CA GLN A 86 -7.44 2.17 -2.19
C GLN A 86 -7.61 2.97 -0.89
N SER A 87 -8.43 2.48 0.05
CA SER A 87 -8.64 3.09 1.36
C SER A 87 -7.66 2.62 2.43
N CYS A 88 -6.73 1.72 2.10
CA CYS A 88 -5.74 1.23 3.03
C CYS A 88 -4.62 2.26 3.24
N PRO A 89 -4.24 2.61 4.47
CA PRO A 89 -3.12 3.51 4.72
C PRO A 89 -1.81 3.06 4.06
N GLN A 90 -1.56 1.75 4.03
CA GLN A 90 -0.41 1.17 3.32
C GLN A 90 -0.39 1.49 1.82
N PHE A 91 -1.54 1.81 1.21
CA PHE A 91 -1.59 2.20 -0.19
C PHE A 91 -0.82 3.49 -0.44
N GLN A 92 -0.86 4.44 0.50
CA GLN A 92 -0.11 5.69 0.37
C GLN A 92 1.40 5.43 0.36
N GLU A 93 1.88 4.56 1.26
CA GLU A 93 3.29 4.15 1.29
C GLU A 93 3.73 3.51 -0.04
N PHE A 94 2.88 2.67 -0.64
CA PHE A 94 3.15 2.11 -1.95
C PHE A 94 3.22 3.17 -3.05
N LEU A 95 2.31 4.15 -3.04
CA LEU A 95 2.33 5.25 -4.02
C LEU A 95 3.59 6.10 -3.90
N ASP A 96 4.09 6.29 -2.68
CA ASP A 96 5.34 7.02 -2.45
C ASP A 96 6.54 6.27 -3.06
N ILE A 97 6.59 4.94 -2.93
CA ILE A 97 7.61 4.09 -3.59
C ILE A 97 7.52 4.20 -5.11
N VAL A 98 6.30 4.11 -5.68
CA VAL A 98 6.11 4.25 -7.13
C VAL A 98 6.56 5.63 -7.62
N LYS A 99 6.26 6.68 -6.85
CA LYS A 99 6.67 8.04 -7.17
C LYS A 99 8.20 8.18 -7.15
N GLN A 100 8.86 7.63 -6.14
CA GLN A 100 10.32 7.63 -6.08
C GLN A 100 10.95 6.91 -7.28
N ASN A 101 10.45 5.71 -7.61
CA ASN A 101 10.93 4.99 -8.80
C ASN A 101 10.70 5.80 -10.08
N MET A 102 9.56 6.48 -10.21
CA MET A 102 9.29 7.35 -11.36
C MET A 102 10.28 8.50 -11.50
N GLU A 103 10.70 9.11 -10.38
CA GLU A 103 11.72 10.17 -10.36
C GLU A 103 13.09 9.62 -10.77
N GLU A 104 13.48 8.43 -10.28
CA GLU A 104 14.73 7.76 -10.65
C GLU A 104 14.78 7.38 -12.13
N LEU A 105 13.65 6.92 -12.70
CA LEU A 105 13.51 6.62 -14.13
C LEU A 105 13.35 7.88 -15.00
N GLY A 106 13.25 9.06 -14.39
CA GLY A 106 12.98 10.33 -15.07
C GLY A 106 14.00 10.65 -16.16
N PHE A 107 15.26 10.28 -15.96
CA PHE A 107 16.39 10.58 -16.85
C PHE A 107 16.67 9.50 -17.89
N LEU A 108 16.01 8.34 -17.82
CA LEU A 108 16.28 7.21 -18.70
C LEU A 108 15.60 7.36 -20.07
N SER A 109 16.30 6.86 -21.09
CA SER A 109 15.82 6.74 -22.46
C SER A 109 14.86 5.55 -22.63
N PHE A 110 14.13 5.54 -23.75
CA PHE A 110 13.19 4.47 -24.08
C PHE A 110 13.86 3.08 -24.16
N GLN A 111 15.08 3.00 -24.70
CA GLN A 111 15.78 1.74 -24.87
C GLN A 111 16.31 1.19 -23.54
N GLU A 112 16.78 2.06 -22.64
CA GLU A 112 17.18 1.68 -21.27
C GLU A 112 15.99 1.14 -20.47
N LEU A 113 14.82 1.79 -20.59
CA LEU A 113 13.59 1.33 -19.95
C LEU A 113 13.10 -0.02 -20.50
N GLN A 114 13.25 -0.27 -21.81
CA GLN A 114 12.93 -1.59 -22.38
C GLN A 114 13.86 -2.67 -21.84
N ASN A 115 15.15 -2.40 -21.71
CA ASN A 115 16.11 -3.36 -21.14
C ASN A 115 15.76 -3.71 -19.68
N LEU A 116 15.38 -2.71 -18.87
CA LEU A 116 14.91 -2.92 -17.50
C LEU A 116 13.61 -3.75 -17.45
N LYS A 117 12.69 -3.52 -18.38
CA LYS A 117 11.46 -4.31 -18.45
C LYS A 117 11.72 -5.80 -18.74
N VAL A 118 12.67 -6.09 -19.64
CA VAL A 118 13.03 -7.46 -20.06
C VAL A 118 13.82 -8.19 -18.96
N SER A 119 14.75 -7.51 -18.29
CA SER A 119 15.53 -8.12 -17.20
C SER A 119 14.66 -8.53 -16.01
N GLU A 120 13.56 -7.81 -15.75
CA GLU A 120 12.63 -8.13 -14.67
C GLU A 120 11.65 -9.27 -15.00
N GLU A 121 11.34 -9.50 -16.28
CA GLU A 121 10.49 -10.62 -16.72
C GLU A 121 11.20 -11.98 -16.61
N GLY A 122 12.53 -12.01 -16.72
CA GLY A 122 13.34 -13.21 -16.46
C GLY A 122 13.33 -13.65 -14.99
N THR A 123 13.21 -12.70 -14.05
CA THR A 123 13.32 -12.96 -12.61
C THR A 123 12.00 -13.41 -11.98
N GLN A 124 10.84 -13.02 -12.54
CA GLN A 124 9.52 -13.49 -12.09
C GLN A 124 9.28 -14.97 -12.42
N ASN A 125 9.85 -15.49 -13.53
CA ASN A 125 9.81 -16.92 -13.84
C ASN A 125 10.69 -17.77 -12.92
N ALA A 126 11.74 -17.21 -12.32
CA ALA A 126 12.59 -17.94 -11.37
C ALA A 126 11.97 -18.06 -9.97
N LYS A 127 11.06 -17.13 -9.58
CA LYS A 127 10.43 -17.13 -8.24
C LYS A 127 9.20 -18.03 -8.13
N PHE A 128 8.60 -18.46 -9.25
CA PHE A 128 7.47 -19.40 -9.26
C PHE A 128 7.87 -20.88 -9.35
N ILE A 129 9.15 -21.18 -9.63
CA ILE A 129 9.64 -22.57 -9.72
C ILE A 129 10.15 -23.10 -8.37
N ALA A 130 10.31 -22.24 -7.35
CA ALA A 130 10.88 -22.63 -6.06
C ALA A 130 9.87 -23.15 -5.00
N ASP A 131 8.57 -23.26 -5.33
CA ASP A 131 7.53 -23.81 -4.43
C ASP A 131 6.90 -25.10 -5.02
N CYS A 132 7.69 -25.93 -5.70
CA CYS A 132 7.30 -27.26 -6.16
C CYS A 132 8.45 -28.27 -6.03
N GLU A 133 8.94 -28.50 -4.81
CA GLU A 133 9.57 -29.76 -4.38
C GLU A 133 9.11 -30.11 -2.95
#